data_AF-A0A355GN85-F1
#
_entry.id   AF-A0A355GN85-F1
#
_cell.length_a   1.000
_cell.length_b   1.000
_cell.length_c   1.000
_cell.angle_alpha   90.00
_cell.angle_beta   90.00
_cell.angle_gamma   90.00
#
_symmetry.space_group_name_H-M   'P 1'
#
loop_
_entity.id
_entity.type
_entity.pdbx_description
1 polymer ?
#
loop_
_entity_poly.entity_id
_entity_poly.type
_entity_poly.pdbx_seq_one_letter_code
_entity_poly.pdbx_strand_id
1 'polypeptide(L)'
;PMAFIGGVFALVITDQTLTVASMVGFVSLGGIAVRNGILLVTHYFHLMEAEGEAFSPEMVLRGSLERLAPVLMTALTAGIALIPLVVGGNKPGLEILYPVATVILGGLVTSTFCEFFIHPGLFWKFSGKDAERLVRSECSDEELLLAASQQNS
;
A
#
# COMPACT_ATOMS: atom_id res chain seq x y z
N PRO A 1 9.39 4.18 0.82
CA PRO A 1 9.92 5.45 1.41
C PRO A 1 9.14 5.90 2.65
N MET A 2 7.80 5.94 2.60
CA MET A 2 6.96 6.41 3.72
C MET A 2 7.16 5.61 5.02
N ALA A 3 7.31 4.28 4.91
CA ALA A 3 7.61 3.43 6.07
C ALA A 3 8.87 3.88 6.82
N PHE A 4 9.98 4.13 6.11
CA PHE A 4 11.23 4.59 6.72
C PHE A 4 11.07 5.95 7.42
N ILE A 5 10.34 6.88 6.79
CA ILE A 5 10.06 8.20 7.38
C ILE A 5 9.30 8.03 8.70
N GLY A 6 8.28 7.18 8.73
CA GLY A 6 7.54 6.85 9.95
C GLY A 6 8.38 6.22 11.05
N GLY A 7 9.30 5.32 10.69
CA GLY A 7 10.20 4.68 11.63
C GLY A 7 11.21 5.67 12.25
N VAL A 8 11.78 6.57 11.44
CA VAL A 8 12.66 7.63 11.93
C VAL A 8 11.89 8.61 12.81
N PHE A 9 10.69 9.01 12.38
CA PHE A 9 9.83 9.91 13.13
C PHE A 9 9.44 9.35 14.50
N ALA A 10 9.15 8.05 14.56
CA ALA A 10 8.84 7.37 15.82
C ALA A 10 10.04 7.35 16.78
N LEU A 11 11.27 7.09 16.29
CA LEU A 11 12.47 7.20 17.14
C LEU A 11 12.63 8.60 17.72
N VAL A 12 12.43 9.64 16.91
CA VAL A 12 12.53 11.05 17.34
C VAL A 12 11.49 11.40 18.39
N ILE A 13 10.23 11.00 18.22
CA ILE A 13 9.17 11.26 19.22
C ILE A 13 9.44 10.53 20.53
N THR A 14 10.02 9.33 20.45
CA THR A 14 10.26 8.49 21.63
C THR A 14 11.63 8.78 22.28
N ASP A 15 12.34 9.80 21.82
CA ASP A 15 13.69 10.22 22.26
C ASP A 15 14.72 9.08 22.25
N GLN A 16 14.62 8.22 21.23
CA GLN A 16 15.50 7.06 21.06
C GLN A 16 16.59 7.34 20.02
N THR A 17 17.78 6.82 20.28
CA THR A 17 18.91 6.93 19.36
C THR A 17 18.89 5.86 18.27
N LEU A 18 19.55 6.15 17.16
CA LEU A 18 19.85 5.17 16.12
C LEU A 18 20.90 4.17 16.63
N THR A 19 20.44 3.00 17.05
CA THR A 19 21.28 1.88 17.51
C THR A 19 21.33 0.75 16.48
N VAL A 20 22.23 -0.22 16.67
CA VAL A 20 22.26 -1.45 15.84
C VAL A 20 20.91 -2.16 15.82
N ALA A 21 20.22 -2.15 16.95
CA ALA A 21 18.90 -2.74 17.08
C ALA A 21 17.86 -2.00 16.21
N SER A 22 17.85 -0.67 16.24
CA SER A 22 16.96 0.12 15.38
C SER A 22 17.21 -0.15 13.88
N MET A 23 18.46 -0.40 13.46
CA MET A 23 18.80 -0.75 12.08
C MET A 23 18.17 -2.08 11.67
N VAL A 24 18.19 -3.09 12.55
CA VAL A 24 17.49 -4.37 12.31
C VAL A 24 15.99 -4.13 12.15
N GLY A 25 15.39 -3.27 12.97
CA GLY A 25 13.99 -2.85 12.83
C GLY A 25 13.69 -2.22 11.46
N PHE A 26 14.56 -1.35 10.95
CA PHE A 26 14.41 -0.76 9.62
C PHE A 26 14.52 -1.78 8.49
N VAL A 27 15.39 -2.78 8.60
CA VAL A 27 15.50 -3.88 7.63
C VAL A 27 14.20 -4.69 7.60
N SER A 28 13.68 -5.08 8.76
CA SER A 28 12.42 -5.80 8.87
C SER A 28 11.26 -4.99 8.30
N LEU A 29 11.19 -3.69 8.62
CA LEU A 29 10.20 -2.77 8.09
C LEU A 29 10.26 -2.66 6.56
N GLY A 30 11.47 -2.58 6.00
CA GLY A 30 11.69 -2.61 4.56
C GLY A 30 11.14 -3.87 3.90
N GLY A 31 11.37 -5.04 4.51
CA GLY A 31 10.80 -6.31 4.05
C GLY A 31 9.27 -6.32 4.03
N ILE A 32 8.63 -5.79 5.08
CA ILE A 32 7.16 -5.69 5.14
C ILE A 32 6.64 -4.75 4.05
N ALA A 33 7.27 -3.58 3.87
CA ALA A 33 6.89 -2.63 2.84
C ALA A 33 7.04 -3.21 1.41
N VAL A 34 8.13 -3.93 1.14
CA VAL A 34 8.33 -4.61 -0.15
C VAL A 34 7.26 -5.69 -0.37
N ARG A 35 6.95 -6.50 0.64
CA ARG A 35 5.89 -7.52 0.56
C ARG A 35 4.54 -6.89 0.23
N ASN A 36 4.18 -5.80 0.90
CA ASN A 36 2.93 -5.08 0.63
C ASN A 36 2.91 -4.51 -0.81
N GLY A 37 4.03 -3.94 -1.27
CA GLY A 37 4.16 -3.44 -2.65
C GLY A 37 4.04 -4.53 -3.71
N ILE A 38 4.72 -5.67 -3.53
CA ILE A 38 4.64 -6.81 -4.46
C ILE A 38 3.21 -7.35 -4.53
N LEU A 39 2.54 -7.51 -3.38
CA LEU A 39 1.16 -8.01 -3.33
C LEU A 39 0.17 -7.10 -4.06
N LEU A 40 0.42 -5.79 -4.07
CA LEU A 40 -0.37 -4.83 -4.83
C LEU A 40 -0.15 -5.02 -6.33
N VAL A 41 1.12 -5.01 -6.77
CA VAL A 41 1.49 -5.14 -8.18
C VAL A 41 1.03 -6.48 -8.76
N THR A 42 1.26 -7.59 -8.07
CA THR A 42 0.80 -8.92 -8.51
C THR A 42 -0.72 -9.00 -8.61
N HIS A 43 -1.46 -8.33 -7.72
CA HIS A 43 -2.92 -8.33 -7.81
C HIS A 43 -3.42 -7.58 -9.04
N TYR A 44 -2.83 -6.42 -9.36
CA TYR A 44 -3.15 -5.71 -10.60
C TYR A 44 -2.83 -6.55 -11.84
N PHE A 45 -1.66 -7.19 -11.91
CA PHE A 45 -1.33 -8.08 -13.02
C PHE A 45 -2.30 -9.26 -13.13
N HIS A 46 -2.67 -9.88 -12.00
CA HIS A 46 -3.64 -10.97 -12.00
C HIS A 46 -5.02 -10.52 -12.51
N LEU A 47 -5.47 -9.32 -12.13
CA LEU A 47 -6.75 -8.77 -12.58
C LEU A 47 -6.75 -8.48 -14.09
N MET A 48 -5.63 -7.96 -14.62
CA MET A 48 -5.48 -7.73 -16.06
C MET A 48 -5.37 -9.03 -16.87
N GLU A 49 -4.64 -10.02 -16.38
CA GLU A 49 -4.29 -11.23 -17.15
C GLU A 49 -5.33 -12.35 -17.02
N ALA A 50 -5.95 -12.50 -15.85
CA ALA A 50 -6.90 -13.59 -15.57
C ALA A 50 -8.37 -13.21 -15.82
N GLU A 51 -8.76 -11.95 -15.58
CA GLU A 51 -10.14 -11.50 -15.78
C GLU A 51 -10.33 -10.73 -17.10
N GLY A 52 -9.24 -10.34 -17.78
CA GLY A 52 -9.30 -9.62 -19.06
C GLY A 52 -9.94 -8.24 -18.95
N GLU A 53 -10.09 -7.70 -17.73
CA GLU A 53 -10.70 -6.39 -17.51
C GLU A 53 -9.80 -5.27 -18.04
N ALA A 54 -10.37 -4.41 -18.89
CA ALA A 54 -9.76 -3.14 -19.24
C ALA A 54 -9.53 -2.32 -17.95
N PHE A 55 -8.51 -1.47 -17.94
CA PHE A 55 -8.07 -0.71 -16.77
C PHE A 55 -9.13 0.35 -16.36
N SER A 56 -10.21 -0.12 -15.73
CA SER A 56 -11.38 0.65 -15.34
C SER A 56 -11.21 1.20 -13.93
N PRO A 57 -11.74 2.41 -13.63
CA PRO A 57 -11.78 2.94 -12.28
C PRO A 57 -12.46 2.01 -11.26
N GLU A 58 -13.44 1.21 -11.69
CA GLU A 58 -14.12 0.23 -10.82
C GLU A 58 -13.23 -0.95 -10.45
N MET A 59 -12.43 -1.45 -11.41
CA MET A 59 -11.47 -2.54 -11.20
C MET A 59 -10.38 -2.14 -10.20
N VAL A 60 -9.83 -0.93 -10.39
CA VAL A 60 -8.82 -0.36 -9.49
C VAL A 60 -9.40 -0.12 -8.10
N LEU A 61 -10.64 0.36 -7.99
CA LEU A 61 -11.33 0.58 -6.71
C LEU A 61 -11.59 -0.74 -5.98
N ARG A 62 -12.09 -1.75 -6.69
CA ARG A 62 -12.36 -3.07 -6.13
C ARG A 62 -11.07 -3.76 -5.69
N GLY A 63 -10.04 -3.80 -6.54
CA GLY A 63 -8.74 -4.35 -6.20
C GLY A 63 -8.05 -3.61 -5.05
N SER A 64 -8.23 -2.29 -4.97
CA SER A 64 -7.78 -1.47 -3.84
C SER A 64 -8.45 -1.85 -2.52
N LEU A 65 -9.79 -2.01 -2.52
CA LEU A 65 -10.56 -2.37 -1.34
C LEU A 65 -10.30 -3.81 -0.88
N GLU A 66 -10.16 -4.74 -1.82
CA GLU A 66 -9.82 -6.15 -1.53
C GLU A 66 -8.43 -6.31 -0.91
N ARG A 67 -7.49 -5.39 -1.21
CA ARG A 67 -6.15 -5.36 -0.60
C ARG A 67 -6.11 -4.64 0.75
N LEU A 68 -7.05 -3.74 0.99
CA LEU A 68 -7.14 -2.95 2.22
C LEU A 68 -7.27 -3.84 3.47
N ALA A 69 -8.14 -4.85 3.39
CA ALA A 69 -8.40 -5.74 4.53
C ALA A 69 -7.18 -6.62 4.91
N PRO A 70 -6.47 -7.26 3.97
CA PRO A 70 -5.21 -7.96 4.24
C PRO A 70 -4.11 -7.07 4.83
N VAL A 71 -3.95 -5.85 4.33
CA VAL A 71 -2.94 -4.89 4.84
C VAL A 71 -3.26 -4.48 6.27
N LEU A 72 -4.53 -4.14 6.55
CA LEU A 72 -4.94 -3.83 7.92
C LEU A 72 -4.75 -5.00 8.86
N MET A 73 -5.07 -6.22 8.43
CA MET A 73 -4.93 -7.41 9.26
C MET A 73 -3.49 -7.57 9.73
N THR A 74 -2.51 -7.44 8.84
CA THR A 74 -1.09 -7.56 9.20
C THR A 74 -0.62 -6.39 10.05
N ALA A 75 -1.03 -5.16 9.72
CA ALA A 75 -0.69 -3.96 10.48
C ALA A 75 -1.25 -4.00 11.90
N LEU A 76 -2.51 -4.40 12.08
CA LEU A 76 -3.15 -4.55 13.39
C LEU A 76 -2.52 -5.67 14.20
N THR A 77 -2.24 -6.82 13.57
CA THR A 77 -1.58 -7.95 14.24
C THR A 77 -0.20 -7.56 14.76
N ALA A 78 0.63 -6.95 13.90
CA ALA A 78 1.94 -6.45 14.29
C ALA A 78 1.83 -5.32 15.33
N GLY A 79 0.87 -4.41 15.16
CA GLY A 79 0.60 -3.34 16.10
C GLY A 79 0.30 -3.85 17.49
N ILE A 80 -0.68 -4.74 17.64
CA ILE A 80 -1.07 -5.35 18.92
C ILE A 80 0.10 -6.11 19.55
N ALA A 81 0.91 -6.83 18.74
CA ALA A 81 2.07 -7.55 19.24
C ALA A 81 3.17 -6.62 19.77
N LEU A 82 3.37 -5.44 19.15
CA LEU A 82 4.46 -4.52 19.46
C LEU A 82 4.08 -3.44 20.49
N ILE A 83 2.80 -3.08 20.61
CA ILE A 83 2.30 -2.10 21.60
C ILE A 83 2.81 -2.38 23.03
N PRO A 84 2.65 -3.57 23.62
CA PRO A 84 3.10 -3.82 25.00
C PRO A 84 4.63 -3.74 25.14
N LEU A 85 5.36 -4.07 24.08
CA LEU A 85 6.81 -4.01 24.04
C LEU A 85 7.32 -2.57 24.02
N VAL A 86 6.64 -1.69 23.27
CA VAL A 86 6.94 -0.25 23.24
C VAL A 86 6.53 0.42 24.55
N VAL A 87 5.35 0.14 25.09
CA VAL A 87 4.89 0.74 26.36
C VAL A 87 5.74 0.28 27.55
N GLY A 88 6.18 -0.98 27.57
CA GLY A 88 7.00 -1.56 28.62
C GLY A 88 8.51 -1.44 28.42
N GLY A 89 8.97 -0.80 27.34
CA GLY A 89 10.36 -0.87 26.86
C GLY A 89 11.43 -0.25 27.76
N ASN A 90 11.04 0.61 28.71
CA ASN A 90 11.96 1.20 29.71
C ASN A 90 12.39 0.22 30.81
N LYS A 91 12.05 -1.06 30.72
CA LYS A 91 12.46 -2.08 31.69
C LYS A 91 13.84 -2.66 31.34
N PRO A 92 14.67 -2.99 32.36
CA PRO A 92 15.95 -3.66 32.15
C PRO A 92 15.77 -4.95 31.34
N GLY A 93 16.62 -5.15 30.33
CA GLY A 93 16.57 -6.32 29.43
C GLY A 93 15.77 -6.13 28.14
N LEU A 94 15.09 -5.00 27.94
CA LEU A 94 14.41 -4.65 26.67
C LEU A 94 15.14 -3.60 25.84
N GLU A 95 16.33 -3.19 26.24
CA GLU A 95 17.13 -2.11 25.63
C GLU A 95 17.38 -2.29 24.12
N ILE A 96 17.46 -3.55 23.66
CA ILE A 96 17.62 -3.88 22.24
C ILE A 96 16.25 -3.95 21.55
N LEU A 97 15.26 -4.56 22.18
CA LEU A 97 13.95 -4.80 21.58
C LEU A 97 13.11 -3.53 21.47
N TYR A 98 13.27 -2.60 22.39
CA TYR A 98 12.53 -1.35 22.43
C TYR A 98 12.71 -0.49 21.16
N PRO A 99 13.94 -0.19 20.71
CA PRO A 99 14.15 0.55 19.46
C PRO A 99 13.77 -0.24 18.21
N VAL A 100 13.93 -1.56 18.19
CA VAL A 100 13.44 -2.41 17.08
C VAL A 100 11.92 -2.28 16.93
N ALA A 101 11.20 -2.45 18.04
CA ALA A 101 9.74 -2.42 18.06
C ALA A 101 9.19 -1.04 17.71
N THR A 102 9.82 0.01 18.22
CA THR A 102 9.42 1.40 17.97
C THR A 102 9.51 1.75 16.48
N VAL A 103 10.61 1.37 15.82
CA VAL A 103 10.79 1.59 14.37
C VAL A 103 9.73 0.84 13.56
N ILE A 104 9.53 -0.44 13.85
CA ILE A 104 8.57 -1.26 13.11
C ILE A 104 7.15 -0.72 13.30
N LEU A 105 6.75 -0.43 14.54
CA LEU A 105 5.42 0.09 14.85
C LEU A 105 5.17 1.44 14.17
N GLY A 106 6.08 2.40 14.33
CA GLY A 106 5.94 3.74 13.75
C GLY A 106 5.96 3.74 12.22
N GLY A 107 6.84 2.92 11.64
CA GLY A 107 6.93 2.75 10.21
C GLY A 107 5.70 2.09 9.60
N LEU A 108 5.15 1.05 10.26
CA LEU A 108 3.93 0.38 9.84
C LEU A 108 2.72 1.31 9.91
N VAL A 109 2.54 2.03 11.02
CA VAL A 109 1.44 2.99 11.17
C VAL A 109 1.48 4.03 10.06
N THR A 110 2.65 4.63 9.83
CA THR A 110 2.81 5.66 8.80
C THR A 110 2.61 5.10 7.38
N SER A 111 3.16 3.91 7.09
CA SER A 111 3.02 3.27 5.78
C SER A 111 1.58 2.87 5.51
N THR A 112 0.88 2.30 6.49
CA THR A 112 -0.52 1.89 6.38
C THR A 112 -1.41 3.10 6.17
N PHE A 113 -1.19 4.17 6.94
CA PHE A 113 -1.95 5.42 6.78
C PHE A 113 -1.69 6.05 5.39
N CYS A 114 -0.46 5.98 4.89
CA CYS A 114 -0.14 6.38 3.54
C CYS A 114 -0.79 5.49 2.49
N GLU A 115 -0.80 4.17 2.63
CA GLU A 115 -1.50 3.26 1.72
C GLU A 115 -2.99 3.61 1.66
N PHE A 116 -3.59 3.94 2.81
CA PHE A 116 -4.97 4.37 2.98
C PHE A 116 -5.28 5.74 2.39
N PHE A 117 -4.33 6.68 2.37
CA PHE A 117 -4.49 8.00 1.74
C PHE A 117 -4.14 8.00 0.25
N ILE A 118 -3.12 7.22 -0.12
CA ILE A 118 -2.63 7.10 -1.49
C ILE A 118 -3.61 6.30 -2.33
N HIS A 119 -4.24 5.23 -1.83
CA HIS A 119 -5.25 4.50 -2.63
C HIS A 119 -6.44 5.37 -3.08
N PRO A 120 -7.15 6.11 -2.20
CA PRO A 120 -8.22 7.03 -2.62
C PRO A 120 -7.68 8.30 -3.30
N GLY A 121 -6.46 8.76 -2.96
CA GLY A 121 -5.85 9.93 -3.60
C GLY A 121 -5.33 9.68 -5.02
N LEU A 122 -4.83 8.47 -5.28
CA LEU A 122 -4.46 8.01 -6.62
C LEU A 122 -5.72 7.89 -7.48
N PHE A 123 -6.83 7.39 -6.91
CA PHE A 123 -8.15 7.40 -7.56
C PHE A 123 -8.57 8.81 -8.00
N TRP A 124 -8.48 9.83 -7.14
CA TRP A 124 -8.88 11.20 -7.52
C TRP A 124 -7.99 11.81 -8.62
N LYS A 125 -6.68 11.55 -8.58
CA LYS A 125 -5.71 12.19 -9.49
C LYS A 125 -5.56 11.48 -10.84
N PHE A 126 -5.71 10.16 -10.89
CA PHE A 126 -5.60 9.38 -12.12
C PHE A 126 -6.93 9.20 -12.86
N SER A 127 -8.08 9.27 -12.16
CA SER A 127 -9.40 9.07 -12.79
C SER A 127 -9.94 10.32 -13.52
N GLY A 128 -9.42 11.51 -13.23
CA GLY A 128 -10.04 12.76 -13.72
C GLY A 128 -9.72 13.19 -15.16
N LYS A 129 -8.69 12.65 -15.84
CA LYS A 129 -8.27 13.15 -17.17
C LYS A 129 -7.82 12.10 -18.19
N ASP A 130 -7.24 10.99 -17.75
CA ASP A 130 -6.70 9.98 -18.68
C ASP A 130 -7.70 8.86 -18.99
N ALA A 131 -8.61 8.55 -18.06
CA ALA A 131 -9.69 7.57 -18.28
C ALA A 131 -10.72 8.03 -19.32
N GLU A 132 -11.04 9.33 -19.34
CA GLU A 132 -12.03 9.91 -20.29
C GLU A 132 -11.53 9.89 -21.75
N ARG A 133 -10.20 9.92 -21.96
CA ARG A 133 -9.59 9.85 -23.30
C ARG A 133 -9.57 8.43 -23.88
N LEU A 134 -9.33 7.43 -23.05
CA LEU A 134 -9.22 6.04 -23.50
C LEU A 134 -10.61 5.45 -23.82
N VAL A 135 -11.61 5.73 -22.97
CA VAL A 135 -13.00 5.35 -23.21
C VAL A 135 -13.56 5.99 -24.49
N ARG A 136 -13.18 7.25 -24.79
CA ARG A 136 -13.60 7.92 -26.04
C ARG A 136 -12.95 7.33 -27.29
N SER A 137 -11.76 6.74 -27.16
CA SER A 137 -11.08 6.05 -28.27
C SER A 137 -11.75 4.71 -28.57
N GLU A 138 -11.96 3.87 -27.56
CA GLU A 138 -12.56 2.54 -27.74
C GLU A 138 -14.03 2.62 -28.20
N CYS A 139 -14.81 3.57 -27.69
CA CYS A 139 -16.20 3.77 -28.13
C CYS A 139 -16.30 4.27 -29.57
N SER A 140 -15.33 5.07 -30.05
CA SER A 140 -15.26 5.48 -31.45
C SER A 140 -14.89 4.32 -32.38
N ASP A 141 -14.01 3.42 -31.92
CA ASP A 141 -13.59 2.25 -32.69
C ASP A 141 -14.72 1.21 -32.79
N GLU A 142 -15.49 1.00 -31.72
CA GLU A 142 -16.63 0.07 -31.69
C GLU A 142 -17.81 0.57 -32.53
N GLU A 143 -18.12 1.88 -32.49
CA GLU A 143 -19.15 2.48 -33.36
C GLU A 143 -18.78 2.41 -34.85
N LEU A 144 -17.51 2.58 -35.21
CA LEU A 144 -17.02 2.43 -36.59
C LEU A 144 -17.11 0.98 -37.08
N LEU A 145 -16.81 0.00 -36.23
CA LEU A 145 -16.90 -1.42 -36.57
C LEU A 145 -18.35 -1.89 -36.71
N LEU A 146 -19.25 -1.41 -35.85
CA LEU A 146 -20.68 -1.70 -35.95
C LEU A 146 -21.30 -1.08 -37.20
N ALA A 147 -20.95 0.17 -37.53
CA ALA A 147 -21.38 0.82 -38.76
C ALA A 147 -20.87 0.10 -40.03
N ALA A 148 -19.62 -0.38 -40.03
CA ALA A 148 -19.05 -1.15 -41.13
C ALA A 148 -19.71 -2.54 -41.30
N SER A 149 -20.14 -3.17 -40.20
CA SER A 149 -20.82 -4.47 -40.22
C SER A 149 -22.25 -4.38 -40.76
N GLN A 150 -22.97 -3.28 -40.51
CA GLN A 150 -24.34 -3.06 -40.98
C GLN A 150 -24.42 -2.67 -42.47
N GLN A 151 -23.32 -2.19 -43.06
CA GLN A 151 -23.29 -1.82 -44.48
C GLN A 151 -23.00 -3.00 -45.41
N ASN A 152 -22.66 -4.18 -44.88
CA ASN A 152 -22.28 -5.38 -45.65
C ASN A 152 -23.27 -6.56 -45.49
N SER A 153 -24.49 -6.30 -45.00
CA SER A 153 -25.67 -7.21 -45.05
C SER A 153 -26.78 -6.58 -45.89
#